data_AF-A0A970L103-F1
#
_entry.id   AF-A0A970L103-F1
#
_cell.length_a   1.000
_cell.length_b   1.000
_cell.length_c   1.000
_cell.angle_alpha   90.00
_cell.angle_beta   90.00
_cell.angle_gamma   90.00
#
_symmetry.space_group_name_H-M   'P 1'
#
loop_
_entity.id
_entity.type
_entity.pdbx_description
1 polymer ?
#
loop_
_entity_poly.entity_id
_entity_poly.type
_entity_poly.pdbx_seq_one_letter_code
_entity_poly.pdbx_strand_id
1 'polypeptide(L)'
;MSKFYGKYSSSKTYALHKDGCGYSINGFVEGKDAVRQDLFLLVSTERSIYSDIYSGFFGVDRRDLIGRDYHYAAVELSERIKDALFMRYGEAFKSAVFKNERYSGKALAVVYVDICY
;
A
#
# COMPACT_ATOMS: atom_id res chain seq x y z
N MET A 1 24.86 14.31 21.27
CA MET A 1 23.43 14.40 20.90
C MET A 1 23.11 13.29 19.90
N SER A 2 22.57 12.18 20.39
CA SER A 2 22.13 11.07 19.54
C SER A 2 20.83 11.50 18.85
N LYS A 3 20.87 11.69 17.53
CA LYS A 3 19.65 11.85 16.73
C LYS A 3 18.97 10.48 16.69
N PHE A 4 17.92 10.33 17.48
CA PHE A 4 16.98 9.22 17.32
C PHE A 4 16.33 9.36 15.94
N TYR A 5 16.83 8.61 14.95
CA TYR A 5 16.09 8.39 13.71
C TYR A 5 14.83 7.61 14.07
N GLY A 6 13.69 8.29 14.04
CA GLY A 6 12.38 7.72 14.32
C GLY A 6 12.21 6.42 13.56
N LYS A 7 12.02 5.35 14.32
CA LYS A 7 11.85 3.97 13.92
C LYS A 7 10.65 3.84 12.96
N TYR A 8 10.90 3.85 11.66
CA TYR A 8 9.87 3.48 10.67
C TYR A 8 9.41 2.05 10.96
N SER A 9 8.11 1.86 11.20
CA SER A 9 7.52 0.58 11.62
C SER A 9 7.71 -0.57 10.60
N SER A 10 8.18 -0.29 9.37
CA SER A 10 8.23 -1.24 8.26
C SER A 10 9.63 -1.70 7.86
N SER A 11 10.71 -1.32 8.57
CA SER A 11 12.06 -1.80 8.22
C SER A 11 12.36 -3.24 8.65
N LYS A 12 11.41 -3.90 9.33
CA LYS A 12 11.43 -5.33 9.67
C LYS A 12 10.00 -5.86 9.84
N THR A 13 9.65 -6.93 9.15
CA THR A 13 8.34 -7.60 9.26
C THR A 13 8.46 -9.10 9.01
N TYR A 14 7.40 -9.86 9.28
CA TYR A 14 7.33 -11.26 8.89
C TYR A 14 7.35 -11.39 7.38
N ALA A 15 8.16 -12.29 6.83
CA ALA A 15 8.27 -12.44 5.38
C ALA A 15 7.05 -13.18 4.80
N LEU A 16 6.43 -12.56 3.80
CA LEU A 16 5.32 -13.11 3.03
C LEU A 16 5.87 -13.78 1.77
N HIS A 17 5.66 -15.08 1.66
CA HIS A 17 6.08 -15.88 0.51
C HIS A 17 4.86 -16.20 -0.34
N LYS A 18 4.91 -15.88 -1.63
CA LYS A 18 3.87 -16.28 -2.58
C LYS A 18 4.16 -17.70 -3.07
N ASP A 19 3.20 -18.58 -2.89
CA ASP A 19 3.21 -19.90 -3.51
C ASP A 19 2.12 -19.98 -4.60
N GLY A 20 2.09 -21.07 -5.37
CA GLY A 20 1.13 -21.23 -6.48
C GLY A 20 -0.35 -21.21 -6.05
N CYS A 21 -0.64 -21.30 -4.75
CA CYS A 21 -1.99 -21.46 -4.20
C CYS A 21 -2.40 -20.28 -3.30
N GLY A 22 -1.47 -19.42 -2.88
CA GLY A 22 -1.72 -18.35 -1.92
C GLY A 22 -0.44 -17.71 -1.38
N TYR A 23 -0.50 -17.29 -0.12
CA TYR A 23 0.64 -16.73 0.59
C TYR A 23 0.86 -17.48 1.90
N SER A 24 2.13 -17.75 2.21
CA SER A 24 2.58 -18.29 3.49
C SER A 24 3.46 -17.28 4.21
N ILE A 25 3.49 -17.35 5.54
CA ILE A 25 4.35 -16.50 6.37
C ILE A 25 5.46 -17.38 6.94
N ASN A 26 6.71 -17.06 6.61
CA ASN A 26 7.86 -17.80 7.13
C ASN A 26 9.11 -16.91 7.24
N GLY A 27 9.66 -16.78 8.43
CA GLY A 27 10.84 -15.95 8.71
C GLY A 27 10.54 -14.45 8.71
N PHE A 28 11.59 -13.64 8.52
CA PHE A 28 11.53 -12.19 8.56
C PHE A 28 12.18 -11.57 7.33
N VAL A 29 11.68 -10.41 6.93
CA VAL A 29 12.26 -9.56 5.89
C VAL A 29 12.59 -8.20 6.50
N GLU A 30 13.66 -7.56 6.04
CA GLU A 30 14.17 -6.30 6.58
C GLU A 30 14.46 -5.28 5.48
N GLY A 31 14.68 -4.04 5.89
CA GLY A 31 15.08 -2.91 5.05
C GLY A 31 14.12 -2.65 3.89
N LYS A 32 14.67 -2.45 2.68
CA LYS A 32 13.88 -2.11 1.48
C LYS A 32 12.83 -3.16 1.14
N ASP A 33 13.12 -4.44 1.37
CA ASP A 33 12.19 -5.51 1.03
C ASP A 33 11.01 -5.56 1.99
N ALA A 34 11.24 -5.22 3.27
CA ALA A 34 10.17 -5.06 4.24
C ALA A 34 9.26 -3.87 3.90
N VAL A 35 9.84 -2.74 3.43
CA VAL A 35 9.07 -1.58 2.94
C VAL A 35 8.26 -1.93 1.68
N ARG A 36 8.84 -2.69 0.74
CA ARG A 36 8.12 -3.16 -0.45
C ARG A 36 6.93 -4.05 -0.09
N GLN A 37 7.12 -4.97 0.85
CA GLN A 37 6.03 -5.83 1.32
C GLN A 37 4.93 -5.02 2.03
N ASP A 38 5.31 -4.05 2.87
CA ASP A 38 4.36 -3.15 3.54
C ASP A 38 3.54 -2.33 2.54
N LEU A 39 4.20 -1.77 1.52
CA LEU A 39 3.55 -1.02 0.45
C LEU A 39 2.56 -1.90 -0.33
N PHE A 40 2.97 -3.11 -0.68
CA PHE A 40 2.11 -4.08 -1.37
C PHE A 40 0.86 -4.39 -0.54
N LEU A 41 1.02 -4.66 0.75
CA LEU A 41 -0.09 -4.95 1.67
C LEU A 41 -1.01 -3.73 1.83
N LEU A 42 -0.46 -2.54 2.02
CA LEU A 42 -1.22 -1.30 2.17
C LEU A 42 -2.13 -1.05 0.97
N VAL A 43 -1.58 -1.09 -0.25
CA VAL A 43 -2.34 -0.79 -1.47
C VAL A 43 -3.31 -1.92 -1.83
N SER A 44 -3.01 -3.17 -1.43
CA SER A 44 -3.84 -4.34 -1.73
C SER A 44 -4.97 -4.56 -0.73
N THR A 45 -4.85 -4.05 0.50
CA THR A 45 -5.82 -4.27 1.57
C THR A 45 -6.99 -3.30 1.47
N GLU A 46 -8.21 -3.82 1.63
CA GLU A 46 -9.39 -2.96 1.79
C GLU A 46 -9.41 -2.37 3.19
N ARG A 47 -9.52 -1.04 3.28
CA ARG A 47 -9.51 -0.35 4.57
C ARG A 47 -10.69 -0.79 5.45
N SER A 48 -10.45 -0.84 6.76
CA SER A 48 -11.43 -1.19 7.81
C SER A 48 -12.00 -2.62 7.77
N ILE A 49 -11.61 -3.47 6.82
CA ILE A 49 -12.12 -4.87 6.74
C ILE A 49 -11.43 -5.80 7.74
N TYR A 50 -10.18 -5.52 8.08
CA TYR A 50 -9.37 -6.36 8.97
C TYR A 50 -8.91 -5.56 10.20
N SER A 51 -9.83 -4.83 10.85
CA SER A 51 -9.53 -3.97 12.00
C SER A 51 -8.96 -4.71 13.22
N ASP A 52 -9.17 -6.02 13.30
CA ASP A 52 -8.60 -6.86 14.37
C ASP A 52 -7.11 -7.16 14.16
N ILE A 53 -6.61 -6.96 12.93
CA ILE A 53 -5.23 -7.27 12.51
C ILE A 53 -4.46 -5.97 12.20
N TYR A 54 -5.13 -5.02 11.55
CA TYR A 54 -4.57 -3.74 11.15
C TYR A 54 -5.27 -2.57 11.85
N SER A 55 -4.59 -1.42 11.94
CA SER A 55 -5.27 -0.19 12.34
C SER A 55 -6.41 0.13 11.35
N GLY A 56 -7.48 0.77 11.83
CA GLY A 56 -8.63 1.12 10.99
C GLY A 56 -8.29 2.02 9.80
N PHE A 57 -7.12 2.67 9.82
CA PHE A 57 -6.63 3.53 8.73
C PHE A 57 -5.77 2.79 7.71
N PHE A 58 -5.42 1.52 7.95
CA PHE A 58 -4.60 0.74 7.04
C PHE A 58 -5.43 0.24 5.86
N GLY A 59 -4.94 0.46 4.65
CA GLY A 59 -5.60 0.05 3.41
C GLY A 59 -6.13 1.21 2.59
N VAL A 60 -6.80 0.87 1.50
CA VAL A 60 -7.45 1.79 0.57
C VAL A 60 -8.93 1.43 0.45
N ASP A 61 -9.81 2.43 0.49
CA ASP A 61 -11.24 2.25 0.23
C ASP A 61 -11.47 2.13 -1.28
N ARG A 62 -11.89 0.96 -1.78
CA ARG A 62 -12.05 0.70 -3.22
C ARG A 62 -13.38 0.06 -3.57
N ARG A 63 -14.05 -0.60 -2.61
CA ARG A 63 -15.29 -1.33 -2.88
C ARG A 63 -16.40 -0.45 -3.48
N ASP A 64 -16.52 0.78 -3.02
CA ASP A 64 -17.52 1.76 -3.49
C ASP A 64 -17.22 2.32 -4.90
N LEU A 65 -16.01 2.10 -5.41
CA LEU A 65 -15.59 2.48 -6.77
C LEU A 65 -16.00 1.44 -7.82
N ILE A 66 -16.34 0.22 -7.40
CA ILE A 66 -16.76 -0.85 -8.30
C ILE A 66 -18.07 -0.44 -8.98
N GLY A 67 -18.09 -0.49 -10.32
CA GLY A 67 -19.26 -0.12 -11.13
C GLY A 67 -19.44 1.39 -11.34
N ARG A 68 -18.56 2.24 -10.80
CA ARG A 68 -18.52 3.67 -11.10
C ARG A 68 -17.93 3.93 -12.49
N ASP A 69 -18.12 5.16 -12.98
CA ASP A 69 -17.44 5.62 -14.18
C ASP A 69 -15.91 5.45 -14.05
N TYR A 70 -15.26 5.05 -15.14
CA TYR A 70 -13.83 4.75 -15.14
C TYR A 70 -12.98 5.95 -14.76
N HIS A 71 -13.26 7.14 -15.32
CA HIS A 71 -12.45 8.32 -15.06
C HIS A 71 -12.61 8.77 -13.61
N TYR A 72 -13.84 8.75 -13.11
CA TYR A 72 -14.10 9.02 -11.70
C TYR A 72 -13.36 8.04 -10.78
N ALA A 73 -13.53 6.73 -11.01
CA ALA A 73 -12.90 5.70 -10.20
C ALA A 73 -11.36 5.79 -10.23
N ALA A 74 -10.77 6.08 -11.40
CA ALA A 74 -9.32 6.19 -11.55
C ALA A 74 -8.74 7.37 -10.76
N VAL A 75 -9.38 8.56 -10.81
CA VAL A 75 -8.95 9.72 -10.03
C VAL A 75 -9.09 9.43 -8.55
N GLU A 76 -10.26 8.98 -8.11
CA GLU A 76 -10.56 8.74 -6.70
C GLU A 76 -9.66 7.65 -6.11
N LEU A 77 -9.42 6.56 -6.84
CA LEU A 77 -8.50 5.52 -6.41
C LEU A 77 -7.07 6.05 -6.23
N SER A 78 -6.62 6.92 -7.14
CA SER A 78 -5.28 7.50 -7.07
C SER A 78 -5.12 8.39 -5.85
N GLU A 79 -6.11 9.24 -5.55
CA GLU A 79 -6.09 10.09 -4.35
C GLU A 79 -6.15 9.26 -3.07
N ARG A 80 -7.02 8.25 -2.99
CA ARG A 80 -7.10 7.38 -1.80
C ARG A 80 -5.83 6.57 -1.55
N ILE A 81 -5.12 6.16 -2.61
CA ILE A 81 -3.80 5.55 -2.48
C ILE A 81 -2.78 6.56 -1.93
N LYS A 82 -2.76 7.81 -2.44
CA LYS A 82 -1.87 8.86 -1.90
C LYS A 82 -2.15 9.11 -0.43
N ASP A 83 -3.41 9.20 -0.02
CA ASP A 83 -3.80 9.39 1.38
C ASP A 83 -3.32 8.23 2.25
N ALA A 84 -3.51 6.99 1.79
CA ALA A 84 -3.02 5.81 2.51
C ALA A 84 -1.50 5.82 2.67
N LEU A 85 -0.76 6.20 1.61
CA LEU A 85 0.70 6.34 1.64
C LEU A 85 1.14 7.42 2.64
N PHE A 86 0.48 8.57 2.62
CA PHE A 86 0.78 9.67 3.54
C PHE A 86 0.49 9.28 4.99
N MET A 87 -0.66 8.65 5.27
CA MET A 87 -1.01 8.17 6.60
C MET A 87 -0.04 7.09 7.10
N ARG A 88 0.48 6.23 6.20
CA ARG A 88 1.40 5.14 6.57
C ARG A 88 2.84 5.61 6.77
N TYR A 89 3.37 6.43 5.87
CA TYR A 89 4.79 6.78 5.80
C TYR A 89 5.11 8.21 6.23
N GLY A 90 4.11 9.10 6.32
CA GLY A 90 4.29 10.49 6.74
C GLY A 90 5.40 11.20 5.96
N GLU A 91 6.37 11.77 6.66
CA GLU A 91 7.50 12.49 6.07
C GLU A 91 8.42 11.63 5.18
N ALA A 92 8.38 10.30 5.31
CA ALA A 92 9.15 9.40 4.44
C ALA A 92 8.56 9.29 3.04
N PHE A 93 7.25 9.51 2.88
CA PHE A 93 6.62 9.55 1.56
C PHE A 93 7.01 10.86 0.85
N LYS A 94 7.63 10.76 -0.32
CA LYS A 94 8.07 11.92 -1.10
C LYS A 94 7.18 12.20 -2.29
N SER A 95 6.88 11.16 -3.06
CA SER A 95 6.03 11.29 -4.24
C SER A 95 5.43 9.95 -4.66
N ALA A 96 4.30 10.02 -5.37
CA ALA A 96 3.75 8.89 -6.09
C ALA A 96 3.32 9.33 -7.50
N VAL A 97 3.69 8.54 -8.50
CA VAL A 97 3.29 8.71 -9.89
C VAL A 97 2.32 7.60 -10.25
N PHE A 98 1.16 7.98 -10.78
CA PHE A 98 0.07 7.08 -11.11
C PHE A 98 -0.07 6.95 -12.61
N LYS A 99 -0.18 5.72 -13.10
CA LYS A 99 -0.55 5.40 -14.47
C LYS A 99 -1.81 4.53 -14.42
N ASN A 100 -2.92 5.11 -14.85
CA ASN A 100 -4.21 4.42 -14.89
C ASN A 100 -4.51 3.96 -16.31
N GLU A 101 -4.74 2.67 -16.47
CA GLU A 101 -5.04 2.04 -17.75
C GLU A 101 -6.39 1.32 -17.69
N ARG A 102 -7.11 1.35 -18.81
CA ARG A 102 -8.30 0.54 -19.00
C ARG A 102 -7.97 -0.62 -19.90
N TYR A 103 -8.07 -1.84 -19.39
CA TYR A 103 -7.81 -3.05 -20.16
C TYR A 103 -9.00 -4.01 -20.04
N SER A 104 -9.66 -4.29 -21.17
CA SER A 104 -10.76 -5.28 -21.25
C SER A 104 -11.84 -5.12 -20.17
N GLY A 105 -12.27 -3.88 -19.91
CA GLY A 105 -13.29 -3.59 -18.89
C GLY A 105 -12.78 -3.53 -17.44
N LYS A 106 -11.47 -3.74 -17.22
CA LYS A 106 -10.82 -3.60 -15.91
C LYS A 106 -10.07 -2.27 -15.84
N ALA A 107 -10.11 -1.63 -14.68
CA ALA A 107 -9.22 -0.53 -14.35
C ALA A 107 -7.95 -1.10 -13.71
N LEU A 108 -6.79 -0.72 -14.25
CA LEU A 108 -5.48 -1.05 -13.72
C LEU A 108 -4.82 0.27 -13.28
N ALA A 109 -4.50 0.37 -12.00
CA ALA A 109 -3.69 1.46 -11.46
C ALA A 109 -2.27 0.95 -11.19
N VAL A 110 -1.28 1.52 -11.89
CA VAL A 110 0.14 1.30 -11.62
C VAL A 110 0.66 2.50 -10.86
N VAL A 111 1.33 2.26 -9.74
CA VAL A 111 1.83 3.32 -8.86
C VAL A 111 3.33 3.14 -8.65
N TYR A 112 4.09 4.19 -8.93
CA TYR A 112 5.51 4.30 -8.62
C TYR A 112 5.66 5.22 -7.42
N VAL A 113 6.24 4.72 -6.33
CA VAL A 113 6.32 5.45 -5.06
C VAL A 113 7.78 5.69 -4.69
N ASP A 114 8.07 6.92 -4.28
CA ASP A 114 9.35 7.30 -3.67
C ASP A 114 9.18 7.42 -2.14
N ILE A 115 9.90 6.55 -1.41
CA ILE A 115 9.88 6.45 0.05
C ILE A 115 11.32 6.46 0.56
N CYS A 116 11.63 7.35 1.49
CA CYS A 116 12.90 7.33 2.22
C CYS A 116 12.87 6.20 3.27
N TYR A 117 13.89 5.33 3.25
CA TYR A 117 14.06 4.24 4.22
C TYR A 117 15.46 4.29 4.85
#